data_AF-A0A6V7LBC6-F1
#
_entry.id   AF-A0A6V7LBC6-F1
#
_cell.length_a   1.000
_cell.length_b   1.000
_cell.length_c   1.000
_cell.angle_alpha   90.00
_cell.angle_beta   90.00
_cell.angle_gamma   90.00
#
_symmetry.space_group_name_H-M   'P 1'
#
loop_
_entity.id
_entity.type
_entity.pdbx_description
1 polymer ?
#
loop_
_entity_poly.entity_id
_entity_poly.type
_entity_poly.pdbx_seq_one_letter_code
_entity_poly.pdbx_strand_id
1 'polypeptide(L)'
;VFHEIPTSSLLLTNYDPFYSPLLSRLDAVFSRLGHTTEGCREYAVCAMYRSPARYAPYSNLVSAQLSRELNELRRPSSDNPDVLRFFRYMKAAKDGQDGVKCEEAYSACDISRDDPSLRQNQAMLATYQDIDKLVHARKL
;
A
#
# COMPACT_ATOMS: atom_id res chain seq x y z
N VAL A 1 8.51 -22.57 18.22
CA VAL A 1 9.05 -21.21 18.45
C VAL A 1 7.89 -20.24 18.27
N PHE A 2 7.29 -19.80 19.38
CA PHE A 2 6.23 -18.81 19.36
C PHE A 2 6.87 -17.47 18.95
N HIS A 3 6.38 -16.88 17.86
CA HIS A 3 6.71 -15.50 17.55
C HIS A 3 6.16 -14.64 18.68
N GLU A 4 6.99 -13.77 19.26
CA GLU A 4 6.54 -12.84 20.27
C GLU A 4 5.41 -11.99 19.71
N ILE A 5 4.20 -12.22 20.22
CA ILE A 5 3.04 -11.39 19.94
C ILE A 5 3.33 -10.06 20.64
N PRO A 6 3.41 -8.93 19.91
CA PRO A 6 3.56 -7.63 20.55
C PRO A 6 2.43 -7.47 21.56
N THR A 7 2.73 -7.03 22.78
CA THR A 7 1.72 -6.77 23.80
C THR A 7 0.62 -5.90 23.19
N SER A 8 -0.64 -6.33 23.29
CA SER A 8 -1.79 -5.68 22.64
C SER A 8 -1.89 -4.18 22.98
N SER A 9 -1.29 -3.76 24.11
CA SER A 9 -1.13 -2.36 24.52
C SER A 9 -0.30 -1.51 23.53
N LEU A 10 0.75 -2.04 22.89
CA LEU A 10 1.56 -1.33 21.90
C LEU A 10 0.86 -1.18 20.53
N LEU A 11 -0.02 -2.13 20.20
CA LEU A 11 -0.86 -2.02 19.00
C LEU A 11 -1.97 -0.97 19.20
N LEU A 12 -2.47 -0.81 20.42
CA LEU A 12 -3.46 0.23 20.74
C LEU A 12 -2.87 1.64 20.82
N THR A 13 -1.58 1.81 21.13
CA THR A 13 -1.00 3.16 21.31
C THR A 13 -0.94 3.99 20.03
N ASN A 14 -0.88 3.34 18.86
CA ASN A 14 -0.81 4.02 17.57
C ASN A 14 -2.11 3.92 16.76
N TYR A 15 -3.10 3.17 17.25
CA TYR A 15 -4.34 2.94 16.53
C TYR A 15 -5.15 4.23 16.44
N ASP A 16 -5.37 4.69 15.20
CA ASP A 16 -6.31 5.74 14.87
C ASP A 16 -7.56 5.10 14.22
N PRO A 17 -8.77 5.30 14.79
CA PRO A 17 -10.00 4.69 14.28
C PRO A 17 -10.35 5.06 12.83
N PHE A 18 -9.82 6.17 12.33
CA PHE A 18 -10.04 6.63 10.96
C PHE A 18 -8.94 6.15 10.02
N TYR A 19 -7.67 6.38 10.35
CA TYR A 19 -6.54 6.10 9.46
C TYR A 19 -6.05 4.65 9.49
N SER A 20 -6.04 3.98 10.66
CA SER A 20 -5.51 2.61 10.78
C SER A 20 -6.26 1.58 9.90
N PRO A 21 -7.60 1.60 9.78
CA PRO A 21 -8.30 0.70 8.85
C PRO A 21 -7.95 0.93 7.37
N LEU A 22 -7.68 2.18 6.97
CA LEU A 22 -7.25 2.51 5.61
C LEU A 22 -5.86 1.96 5.33
N LEU A 23 -4.93 2.18 6.26
CA LEU A 23 -3.56 1.66 6.18
C LEU A 23 -3.53 0.14 6.15
N SER A 24 -4.36 -0.52 6.95
CA SER A 24 -4.47 -1.98 6.94
C SER A 24 -4.85 -2.53 5.55
N ARG A 25 -5.80 -1.88 4.86
CA ARG A 25 -6.19 -2.27 3.50
C ARG A 25 -5.08 -2.00 2.48
N LEU A 26 -4.35 -0.88 2.62
CA LEU A 26 -3.18 -0.59 1.79
C LEU A 26 -2.05 -1.61 2.01
N ASP A 27 -1.77 -1.96 3.26
CA ASP A 27 -0.74 -2.93 3.63
C ASP A 27 -1.02 -4.32 3.06
N ALA A 28 -2.29 -4.73 3.02
CA ALA A 28 -2.69 -5.98 2.37
C ALA A 28 -2.38 -5.99 0.86
N VAL A 29 -2.58 -4.85 0.18
CA VAL A 29 -2.22 -4.70 -1.25
C VAL A 29 -0.71 -4.74 -1.43
N PHE A 30 0.03 -3.96 -0.65
CA PHE A 30 1.49 -3.89 -0.77
C PHE A 30 2.18 -5.22 -0.44
N SER A 31 1.67 -5.94 0.57
CA SER A 31 2.17 -7.27 0.93
C SER A 31 2.05 -8.25 -0.25
N ARG A 32 0.92 -8.25 -0.97
CA ARG A 32 0.71 -9.08 -2.17
C ARG A 32 1.67 -8.75 -3.32
N LEU A 33 2.10 -7.49 -3.41
CA LEU A 33 3.08 -7.02 -4.40
C LEU A 33 4.54 -7.21 -3.95
N GLY A 34 4.75 -7.72 -2.73
CA GLY A 34 6.08 -7.89 -2.15
C GLY A 34 6.76 -6.56 -1.76
N HIS A 35 5.98 -5.51 -1.47
CA HIS A 35 6.48 -4.24 -0.94
C HIS A 35 6.35 -4.23 0.59
N THR A 36 7.38 -4.74 1.26
CA THR A 36 7.38 -4.95 2.72
C THR A 36 7.95 -3.78 3.52
N THR A 37 8.75 -2.92 2.89
CA THR A 37 9.35 -1.73 3.53
C THR A 37 8.57 -0.46 3.20
N GLU A 38 8.57 0.51 4.10
CA GLU A 38 7.88 1.80 3.91
C GLU A 38 8.34 2.53 2.64
N GLY A 39 9.65 2.62 2.40
CA GLY A 39 10.19 3.25 1.20
C GLY A 39 9.70 2.59 -0.09
N CYS A 40 9.54 1.27 -0.10
CA CYS A 40 8.97 0.57 -1.26
C CYS A 40 7.46 0.74 -1.41
N ARG A 41 6.73 0.94 -0.32
CA ARG A 41 5.29 1.25 -0.36
C ARG A 41 5.08 2.64 -0.94
N GLU A 42 5.85 3.63 -0.49
CA GLU A 42 5.83 4.99 -1.02
C GLU A 42 6.19 5.02 -2.52
N TYR A 43 7.26 4.32 -2.92
CA TYR A 43 7.62 4.13 -4.33
C TYR A 43 6.45 3.53 -5.13
N ALA A 44 5.85 2.44 -4.64
CA ALA A 44 4.75 1.78 -5.32
C ALA A 44 3.55 2.69 -5.51
N VAL A 45 3.19 3.50 -4.50
CA VAL A 45 2.11 4.49 -4.61
C VAL A 45 2.44 5.54 -5.67
N CYS A 46 3.65 6.10 -5.65
CA CYS A 46 4.09 7.07 -6.67
C CYS A 46 4.00 6.47 -8.08
N ALA A 47 4.54 5.27 -8.28
CA ALA A 47 4.55 4.59 -9.57
C ALA A 47 3.13 4.26 -10.06
N MET A 48 2.25 3.81 -9.15
CA MET A 48 0.83 3.56 -9.45
C MET A 48 0.11 4.82 -9.90
N TYR A 49 0.30 5.95 -9.23
CA TYR A 49 -0.34 7.22 -9.60
C TYR A 49 0.26 7.87 -10.84
N ARG A 50 1.56 7.63 -11.12
CA ARG A 50 2.22 8.04 -12.37
C ARG A 50 1.74 7.26 -13.59
N SER A 51 1.37 5.99 -13.44
CA SER A 51 0.90 5.15 -14.56
C SER A 51 -0.23 4.19 -14.15
N PRO A 52 -1.44 4.68 -13.82
CA PRO A 52 -2.49 3.88 -13.19
C PRO A 52 -2.92 2.64 -13.97
N ALA A 53 -3.05 2.78 -15.29
CA ALA A 53 -3.44 1.68 -16.17
C ALA A 53 -2.44 0.53 -16.17
N ARG A 54 -1.13 0.83 -16.04
CA ARG A 54 -0.08 -0.18 -15.95
C ARG A 54 -0.22 -0.98 -14.67
N TYR A 55 -0.49 -0.33 -13.55
CA TYR A 55 -0.56 -1.01 -12.25
C TYR A 55 -1.95 -1.54 -11.87
N ALA A 56 -2.90 -1.57 -12.81
CA ALA A 56 -4.21 -2.16 -12.59
C ALA A 56 -4.09 -3.69 -12.39
N PRO A 57 -4.90 -4.30 -11.51
CA PRO A 57 -6.02 -3.72 -10.76
C PRO A 57 -5.63 -3.04 -9.43
N TYR A 58 -4.38 -3.19 -8.98
CA TYR A 58 -3.94 -2.73 -7.65
C TYR A 58 -3.94 -1.21 -7.50
N SER A 59 -3.63 -0.47 -8.57
CA SER A 59 -3.76 0.99 -8.61
C SER A 59 -5.18 1.46 -8.24
N ASN A 60 -6.22 0.72 -8.63
CA ASN A 60 -7.61 1.05 -8.29
C ASN A 60 -7.88 0.83 -6.80
N LEU A 61 -7.36 -0.26 -6.22
CA LEU A 61 -7.52 -0.58 -4.80
C LEU A 61 -6.83 0.47 -3.92
N VAL A 62 -5.60 0.86 -4.28
CA VAL A 62 -4.85 1.91 -3.59
C VAL A 62 -5.58 3.25 -3.72
N SER A 63 -6.03 3.60 -4.93
CA SER A 63 -6.78 4.84 -5.17
C SER A 63 -8.07 4.90 -4.36
N ALA A 64 -8.79 3.78 -4.24
CA ALA A 64 -10.01 3.71 -3.44
C ALA A 64 -9.78 4.03 -1.95
N GLN A 65 -8.58 3.75 -1.41
CA GLN A 65 -8.25 4.09 -0.02
C GLN A 65 -7.70 5.51 0.14
N LEU A 66 -6.92 6.01 -0.84
CA LEU A 66 -6.23 7.31 -0.74
C LEU A 66 -7.06 8.49 -1.25
N SER A 67 -8.01 8.28 -2.16
CA SER A 67 -8.88 9.34 -2.71
C SER A 67 -9.99 9.71 -1.73
N ARG A 68 -9.62 10.32 -0.60
CA ARG A 68 -10.55 10.88 0.41
C ARG A 68 -10.61 12.40 0.29
N GLU A 69 -11.77 12.99 0.57
CA GLU A 69 -11.93 14.44 0.48
C GLU A 69 -11.16 15.15 1.59
N LEU A 70 -10.52 16.29 1.26
CA LEU A 70 -9.78 17.13 2.21
C LEU A 70 -10.64 17.58 3.41
N ASN A 71 -11.96 17.59 3.26
CA ASN A 71 -12.92 17.93 4.31
C ASN A 71 -13.16 16.78 5.30
N GLU A 72 -12.92 15.53 4.88
CA GLU A 72 -12.94 14.35 5.75
C GLU A 72 -11.60 14.13 6.46
N LEU A 73 -10.53 14.68 5.88
CA LEU A 73 -9.18 14.64 6.45
C LEU A 73 -9.09 15.60 7.63
N ARG A 74 -9.17 15.04 8.85
CA ARG A 74 -8.90 15.80 10.07
C ARG A 74 -7.45 16.31 10.00
N ARG A 75 -7.24 17.62 10.24
CA ARG A 75 -5.89 18.19 10.39
C ARG A 75 -5.10 17.29 11.36
N PRO A 76 -3.84 16.97 11.07
CA PRO A 76 -3.06 16.12 11.95
C PRO A 76 -3.00 16.77 13.33
N SER A 77 -3.77 16.23 14.27
CA SER A 77 -3.45 16.30 15.69
C SER A 77 -2.17 15.49 15.84
N SER A 78 -1.07 16.23 15.86
CA SER A 78 0.32 15.81 15.71
C SER A 78 0.70 14.63 16.59
N ASP A 79 1.57 13.77 16.05
CA ASP A 79 2.37 12.71 16.70
C ASP A 79 1.90 11.26 16.53
N ASN A 80 0.70 10.99 16.00
CA ASN A 80 0.33 9.60 15.67
C ASN A 80 1.05 9.12 14.39
N PRO A 81 1.83 8.02 14.45
CA PRO A 81 2.61 7.53 13.31
C PRO A 81 1.76 7.00 12.15
N ASP A 82 0.56 6.47 12.40
CA ASP A 82 -0.36 6.00 11.36
C ASP A 82 -0.90 7.18 10.55
N VAL A 83 -1.29 8.26 11.22
CA VAL A 83 -1.74 9.50 10.55
C VAL A 83 -0.63 10.02 9.62
N LEU A 84 0.60 10.16 10.15
CA LEU A 84 1.75 10.62 9.37
C LEU A 84 2.05 9.70 8.18
N ARG A 85 1.94 8.39 8.38
CA ARG A 85 2.14 7.38 7.34
C ARG A 85 1.13 7.50 6.21
N PHE A 86 -0.14 7.71 6.53
CA PHE A 86 -1.16 7.95 5.52
C PHE A 86 -0.86 9.20 4.68
N PHE A 87 -0.45 10.30 5.32
CA PHE A 87 -0.05 11.52 4.61
C PHE A 87 1.20 11.34 3.75
N ARG A 88 2.16 10.50 4.14
CA ARG A 88 3.30 10.14 3.27
C ARG A 88 2.84 9.44 1.99
N TYR A 89 1.87 8.54 2.08
CA TYR A 89 1.27 7.91 0.89
C TYR A 89 0.49 8.90 0.02
N MET A 90 -0.27 9.82 0.62
CA MET A 90 -0.93 10.89 -0.14
C MET A 90 0.08 11.77 -0.88
N LYS A 91 1.19 12.13 -0.22
CA LYS A 91 2.28 12.86 -0.87
C LYS A 91 2.87 12.07 -2.04
N ALA A 92 3.13 10.78 -1.86
CA ALA A 92 3.65 9.94 -2.94
C ALA A 92 2.69 9.83 -4.13
N ALA A 93 1.39 9.73 -3.87
CA ALA A 93 0.37 9.74 -4.92
C ALA A 93 0.41 11.06 -5.71
N LYS A 94 0.51 12.19 -5.00
CA LYS A 94 0.64 13.51 -5.61
C LYS A 94 1.92 13.63 -6.44
N ASP A 95 3.06 13.20 -5.92
CA ASP A 95 4.34 13.22 -6.65
C ASP A 95 4.24 12.42 -7.96
N GLY A 96 3.55 11.26 -7.93
CA GLY A 96 3.27 10.47 -9.12
C GLY A 96 2.41 11.21 -10.17
N GLN A 97 1.36 11.90 -9.73
CA GLN A 97 0.49 12.73 -10.58
C GLN A 97 1.22 13.95 -11.16
N ASP A 98 2.10 14.56 -10.37
CA ASP A 98 2.93 15.70 -10.77
C ASP A 98 4.09 15.29 -11.70
N GLY A 99 4.23 13.99 -12.01
CA GLY A 99 5.21 13.47 -12.96
C GLY A 99 6.63 13.33 -12.40
N VAL A 100 6.79 13.36 -11.08
CA VAL A 100 8.08 13.16 -10.39
C VAL A 100 8.62 11.76 -10.71
N LYS A 101 9.93 11.66 -10.96
CA LYS A 101 10.62 10.38 -11.19
C LYS A 101 10.67 9.59 -9.87
N CYS A 102 9.75 8.65 -9.72
CA CYS A 102 9.55 7.91 -8.47
C CYS A 102 10.81 7.14 -8.05
N GLU A 103 11.63 6.66 -8.99
CA GLU A 103 12.88 5.95 -8.75
C GLU A 103 13.93 6.83 -8.07
N GLU A 104 13.97 8.11 -8.43
CA GLU A 104 14.90 9.09 -7.86
C GLU A 104 14.36 9.62 -6.52
N ALA A 105 13.06 9.89 -6.44
CA ALA A 105 12.41 10.44 -5.24
C ALA A 105 12.29 9.43 -4.09
N TYR A 106 12.15 8.14 -4.40
CA TYR A 106 11.97 7.05 -3.43
C TYR A 106 13.09 6.00 -3.52
N SER A 107 14.33 6.48 -3.47
CA SER A 107 15.55 5.66 -3.55
C SER A 107 15.75 4.70 -2.37
N ALA A 108 15.01 4.88 -1.28
CA ALA A 108 14.96 3.96 -0.14
C ALA A 108 14.29 2.60 -0.46
N CYS A 109 13.79 2.44 -1.69
CA CYS A 109 13.32 1.15 -2.18
C CYS A 109 14.37 0.46 -3.05
N ASP A 110 15.03 -0.57 -2.51
CA ASP A 110 16.00 -1.39 -3.25
C ASP A 110 15.39 -2.09 -4.47
N ILE A 111 14.07 -2.31 -4.44
CA ILE A 111 13.29 -2.99 -5.50
C ILE A 111 13.06 -2.07 -6.73
N SER A 112 13.28 -0.75 -6.60
CA SER A 112 13.06 0.22 -7.69
C SER A 112 13.92 -0.01 -8.94
N ARG A 113 14.94 -0.86 -8.85
CA ARG A 113 15.93 -1.12 -9.91
C ARG A 113 15.67 -2.41 -10.72
N ASP A 114 14.77 -3.28 -10.27
CA ASP A 114 14.46 -4.55 -10.94
C ASP A 114 13.11 -4.51 -11.68
N ASP A 115 13.06 -5.19 -12.83
CA ASP A 115 12.03 -5.08 -13.86
C ASP A 115 10.57 -5.19 -13.34
N PRO A 116 9.77 -4.10 -13.44
CA PRO A 116 8.37 -4.06 -12.98
C PRO A 116 7.45 -5.10 -13.65
N SER A 117 7.80 -5.58 -14.85
CA SER A 117 6.98 -6.54 -15.61
C SER A 117 6.96 -7.93 -14.97
N LEU A 118 8.05 -8.33 -14.30
CA LEU A 118 8.18 -9.62 -13.61
C LEU A 118 7.25 -9.72 -12.39
N ARG A 119 7.04 -8.62 -11.66
CA ARG A 119 6.14 -8.57 -10.49
C ARG A 119 4.65 -8.46 -10.85
N GLN A 120 4.29 -7.77 -11.93
CA GLN A 120 2.90 -7.73 -12.43
C GLN A 120 2.37 -9.13 -12.73
N ASN A 121 3.19 -9.97 -13.37
CA ASN A 121 2.84 -11.36 -13.63
C ASN A 121 2.63 -12.14 -12.32
N GLN A 122 3.46 -11.89 -11.31
CA GLN A 122 3.37 -12.56 -10.01
C GLN A 122 2.08 -12.23 -9.25
N ALA A 123 1.64 -10.97 -9.31
CA ALA A 123 0.45 -10.52 -8.62
C ALA A 123 -0.85 -11.00 -9.31
N MET A 124 -0.86 -11.01 -10.65
CA MET A 124 -1.92 -11.66 -11.43
C MET A 124 -1.98 -13.17 -11.17
N LEU A 125 -0.83 -13.85 -11.15
CA LEU A 125 -0.74 -15.28 -10.83
C LEU A 125 -1.25 -15.59 -9.42
N ALA A 126 -0.90 -14.78 -8.42
CA ALA A 126 -1.41 -14.94 -7.05
C ALA A 126 -2.93 -14.75 -6.98
N THR A 127 -3.48 -13.78 -7.70
CA THR A 127 -4.93 -13.54 -7.77
C THR A 127 -5.65 -14.72 -8.42
N TYR A 128 -5.11 -15.25 -9.52
CA TYR A 128 -5.65 -16.44 -10.17
C TYR A 128 -5.67 -17.64 -9.21
N GLN A 129 -4.58 -17.89 -8.49
CA GLN A 129 -4.50 -18.97 -7.50
C GLN A 129 -5.52 -18.81 -6.37
N ASP A 130 -5.76 -17.59 -5.89
CA ASP A 130 -6.75 -17.34 -4.84
C ASP A 130 -8.19 -17.54 -5.35
N ILE A 131 -8.50 -17.10 -6.57
CA ILE A 131 -9.79 -17.39 -7.21
C ILE A 131 -9.98 -18.90 -7.35
N ASP A 132 -8.95 -19.61 -7.81
CA ASP A 132 -9.00 -21.05 -7.99
C ASP A 132 -9.29 -21.78 -6.67
N LYS A 133 -8.62 -21.40 -5.57
CA LYS A 133 -8.91 -21.92 -4.22
C LYS A 133 -10.36 -21.67 -3.79
N LEU A 134 -10.89 -20.46 -4.04
CA LEU A 134 -12.28 -20.12 -3.69
C LEU A 134 -13.29 -20.92 -4.52
N VAL A 135 -13.02 -21.12 -5.81
CA VAL A 135 -13.85 -21.93 -6.71
C VAL A 135 -13.85 -23.39 -6.28
N HIS A 136 -12.69 -23.94 -5.92
CA HIS A 136 -12.57 -25.31 -5.42
C HIS A 136 -13.24 -25.51 -4.06
N ALA A 137 -13.08 -24.56 -3.13
CA ALA A 137 -13.74 -24.61 -1.82
C ALA A 137 -15.26 -24.57 -1.92
N ARG A 138 -15.83 -23.96 -2.97
CA ARG A 138 -17.28 -23.92 -3.23
C ARG A 138 -17.84 -25.21 -3.86
N LYS A 139 -16.97 -26.08 -4.41
CA LYS A 139 -17.36 -27.36 -5.04
C LYS A 139 -17.37 -28.53 -4.05
N LEU A 140 -16.89 -28.35 -2.83
CA LEU A 140 -17.00 -29.27 -1.70
C LEU A 140 -18.23 -28.94 -0.86
#